data_AF-A0A7S2S5T1-F1
#
_entry.id   AF-A0A7S2S5T1-F1
#
_cell.length_a   1.000
_cell.length_b   1.000
_cell.length_c   1.000
_cell.angle_alpha   90.00
_cell.angle_beta   90.00
_cell.angle_gamma   90.00
#
_symmetry.space_group_name_H-M   'P 1'
#
loop_
_entity.id
_entity.type
_entity.pdbx_description
1 polymer ?
#
loop_
_entity_poly.entity_id
_entity_poly.type
_entity_poly.pdbx_seq_one_letter_code
_entity_poly.pdbx_strand_id
1 'polypeptide(L)'
;DCAPTDPKAASMEAMAGIDEAGVVVGVLDSPRFDVRTEREAMLAYLEEHGYVVVRDAFREAGEDTQRSESLSTAEGLFWDFLEAIPGSAIDRADPATWTRENGWLPSSDNGICGELGICHSDFMWKLRCLPVVREAFAAVWGDEDLIVSFDACNAFRPWKLNPAWRTTGGWWHVDQNSLKPNRQGRVCVQGLLTLRDVTVD
;
A
#
# COMPACT_ATOMS: atom_id res chain seq x y z
N ASP A 1 42.52 -26.58 27.09
CA ASP A 1 41.89 -26.06 25.86
C ASP A 1 40.48 -26.59 25.67
N CYS A 2 39.50 -25.85 26.19
CA CYS A 2 38.10 -25.96 25.79
C CYS A 2 37.55 -24.53 25.80
N ALA A 3 37.56 -23.88 24.64
CA ALA A 3 36.79 -22.67 24.44
C ALA A 3 35.29 -23.04 24.36
N PRO A 4 34.37 -22.28 24.96
CA PRO A 4 32.95 -22.49 24.77
C PRO A 4 32.54 -21.99 23.39
N THR A 5 31.94 -22.86 22.58
CA THR A 5 31.27 -22.47 21.34
C THR A 5 29.97 -21.75 21.67
N ASP A 6 29.85 -20.51 21.21
CA ASP A 6 28.65 -19.67 21.36
C ASP A 6 27.43 -20.32 20.66
N PRO A 7 26.33 -20.63 21.38
CA PRO A 7 25.15 -21.24 20.80
C PRO A 7 24.40 -20.31 19.83
N LYS A 8 24.76 -19.03 19.72
CA LYS A 8 24.10 -18.08 18.80
C LYS A 8 24.60 -18.13 17.35
N ALA A 9 25.66 -18.88 17.07
CA ALA A 9 26.19 -19.01 15.70
C ALA A 9 25.49 -20.09 14.85
N ALA A 10 24.59 -20.88 15.45
CA ALA A 10 23.95 -22.02 14.80
C ALA A 10 22.42 -21.94 14.86
N SER A 11 21.83 -20.88 14.31
CA SER A 11 20.42 -20.89 13.88
C SER A 11 20.07 -19.82 12.85
N MET A 12 21.00 -19.45 11.96
CA MET A 12 20.65 -18.83 10.67
C MET A 12 20.32 -19.92 9.66
N GLU A 13 19.45 -20.87 10.05
CA GLU A 13 18.67 -21.56 9.04
C GLU A 13 17.74 -20.52 8.45
N ALA A 14 17.95 -20.22 7.17
CA ALA A 14 17.05 -19.43 6.38
C ALA A 14 15.63 -19.93 6.67
N MET A 15 14.80 -19.08 7.28
CA MET A 15 13.37 -19.16 7.03
C MET A 15 13.24 -18.85 5.54
N ALA A 16 13.34 -19.90 4.73
CA ALA A 16 12.82 -19.91 3.39
C ALA A 16 11.41 -19.35 3.53
N GLY A 17 11.20 -18.16 2.97
CA GLY A 17 9.85 -17.69 2.73
C GLY A 17 9.09 -18.79 1.99
N ILE A 18 7.78 -18.64 1.91
CA ILE A 18 6.94 -19.41 1.01
C ILE A 18 7.28 -18.97 -0.44
N ASP A 19 8.53 -19.10 -0.85
CA ASP A 19 8.94 -19.18 -2.24
C ASP A 19 8.97 -20.67 -2.53
N GLU A 20 7.83 -21.21 -2.95
CA GLU A 20 7.86 -22.45 -3.69
C GLU A 20 8.64 -22.19 -4.97
N ALA A 21 9.95 -22.48 -4.91
CA ALA A 21 10.82 -22.51 -6.07
C ALA A 21 10.17 -23.41 -7.14
N GLY A 22 9.62 -22.80 -8.19
CA GLY A 22 8.96 -23.51 -9.29
C GLY A 22 7.49 -23.16 -9.53
N VAL A 23 6.87 -22.26 -8.75
CA VAL A 23 5.53 -21.76 -9.08
C VAL A 23 5.62 -20.83 -10.29
N VAL A 24 5.08 -21.29 -11.42
CA VAL A 24 4.83 -20.44 -12.59
C VAL A 24 3.63 -19.56 -12.26
N VAL A 25 3.89 -18.33 -11.87
CA VAL A 25 2.84 -17.32 -11.69
C VAL A 25 2.41 -16.83 -13.08
N GLY A 26 1.20 -17.18 -13.48
CA GLY A 26 0.59 -16.63 -14.69
C GLY A 26 0.24 -15.15 -14.49
N VAL A 27 0.45 -14.33 -15.51
CA VAL A 27 -0.12 -12.98 -15.54
C VAL A 27 -1.58 -13.13 -15.95
N LEU A 28 -2.48 -12.75 -15.04
CA LEU A 28 -3.91 -12.68 -15.33
C LEU A 28 -4.30 -11.21 -15.41
N ASP A 29 -5.07 -10.86 -16.44
CA ASP A 29 -5.71 -9.56 -16.47
C ASP A 29 -6.79 -9.51 -15.38
N SER A 30 -6.60 -8.63 -14.40
CA SER A 30 -7.59 -8.42 -13.36
C SER A 30 -8.70 -7.49 -13.88
N PRO A 31 -9.96 -7.96 -13.96
CA PRO A 31 -11.07 -7.10 -14.31
C PRO A 31 -11.21 -5.98 -13.29
N ARG A 32 -11.54 -4.79 -13.78
CA ARG A 32 -11.75 -3.61 -12.95
C ARG A 32 -13.23 -3.31 -12.93
N PHE A 33 -13.80 -3.05 -11.76
CA PHE A 33 -15.24 -2.86 -11.57
C PHE A 33 -15.57 -1.42 -11.15
N ASP A 34 -16.72 -0.92 -11.60
CA ASP A 34 -17.32 0.29 -11.04
C ASP A 34 -18.24 -0.11 -9.89
N VAL A 35 -17.90 0.32 -8.68
CA VAL A 35 -18.64 0.00 -7.45
C VAL A 35 -20.12 0.42 -7.50
N ARG A 36 -20.48 1.42 -8.31
CA ARG A 36 -21.84 1.97 -8.39
C ARG A 36 -22.72 1.21 -9.38
N THR A 37 -22.15 0.73 -10.48
CA THR A 37 -22.91 0.10 -11.58
C THR A 37 -22.71 -1.41 -11.67
N GLU A 38 -21.63 -1.94 -11.10
CA GLU A 38 -21.21 -3.35 -11.19
C GLU A 38 -21.02 -3.99 -9.81
N ARG A 39 -21.69 -3.46 -8.77
CA ARG A 39 -21.54 -3.88 -7.37
C ARG A 39 -21.65 -5.40 -7.17
N GLU A 40 -22.66 -6.04 -7.73
CA GLU A 40 -22.89 -7.48 -7.54
C GLU A 40 -21.77 -8.32 -8.16
N ALA A 41 -21.36 -7.97 -9.39
CA ALA A 41 -20.26 -8.64 -10.07
C ALA A 41 -18.93 -8.43 -9.33
N MET A 42 -18.68 -7.22 -8.81
CA MET A 42 -17.53 -6.91 -7.97
C MET A 42 -17.47 -7.79 -6.71
N LEU A 43 -18.59 -7.93 -6.00
CA LEU A 43 -18.67 -8.74 -4.78
C LEU A 43 -18.54 -10.24 -5.07
N ALA A 44 -19.15 -10.72 -6.15
CA ALA A 44 -19.00 -12.11 -6.60
C ALA A 44 -17.53 -12.42 -6.94
N TYR A 45 -16.85 -11.52 -7.64
CA TYR A 45 -15.43 -11.67 -7.99
C TYR A 45 -14.55 -11.70 -6.73
N LEU A 46 -14.82 -10.81 -5.76
CA LEU A 46 -14.11 -10.82 -4.47
C LEU A 46 -14.27 -12.14 -3.72
N GLU A 47 -15.49 -12.70 -3.70
CA GLU A 47 -15.77 -13.99 -3.05
C GLU A 47 -15.04 -15.15 -3.74
N GLU A 48 -15.04 -15.19 -5.07
CA GLU A 48 -14.43 -16.26 -5.85
C GLU A 48 -12.89 -16.22 -5.82
N HIS A 49 -12.30 -15.03 -5.95
CA HIS A 49 -10.86 -14.86 -6.17
C HIS A 49 -10.09 -14.33 -4.95
N GLY A 50 -10.77 -13.86 -3.91
CA GLY A 50 -10.14 -13.28 -2.72
C GLY A 50 -9.56 -11.88 -2.90
N TYR A 51 -9.72 -11.27 -4.08
CA TYR A 51 -9.37 -9.88 -4.37
C TYR A 51 -10.33 -9.27 -5.40
N VAL A 52 -10.36 -7.95 -5.49
CA VAL A 52 -11.08 -7.23 -6.55
C VAL A 52 -10.42 -5.89 -6.82
N VAL A 53 -10.53 -5.38 -8.06
CA VAL A 53 -10.01 -4.06 -8.44
C VAL A 53 -11.17 -3.12 -8.71
N VAL A 54 -11.24 -2.01 -7.96
CA VAL A 54 -12.22 -0.94 -8.19
C VAL A 54 -11.56 0.15 -9.03
N ARG A 55 -12.15 0.50 -10.17
CA ARG A 55 -11.65 1.60 -11.01
C ARG A 55 -12.15 2.95 -10.54
N ASP A 56 -11.46 3.99 -10.98
CA ASP A 56 -11.90 5.38 -10.84
C ASP A 56 -12.09 5.82 -9.38
N ALA A 57 -11.16 5.45 -8.50
CA ALA A 57 -11.19 5.79 -7.07
C ALA A 57 -11.28 7.30 -6.79
N PHE A 58 -10.75 8.14 -7.68
CA PHE A 58 -10.81 9.61 -7.61
C PHE A 58 -12.05 10.20 -8.33
N ARG A 59 -12.99 9.37 -8.78
CA ARG A 59 -14.21 9.88 -9.43
C ARG A 59 -15.10 10.58 -8.42
N GLU A 60 -15.23 11.88 -8.60
CA GLU A 60 -16.20 12.70 -7.91
C GLU A 60 -17.54 12.71 -8.69
N ALA A 61 -18.60 13.22 -8.08
CA ALA A 61 -19.91 13.29 -8.74
C ALA A 61 -19.88 14.40 -9.81
N GLY A 62 -19.59 14.01 -11.05
CA GLY A 62 -19.59 14.90 -12.21
C GLY A 62 -18.22 15.45 -12.58
N GLU A 63 -17.70 14.96 -13.72
CA GLU A 63 -16.54 15.47 -14.50
C GLU A 63 -15.13 14.94 -14.17
N ASP A 64 -14.40 14.56 -15.24
CA ASP A 64 -13.02 14.04 -15.20
C ASP A 64 -11.98 15.09 -14.78
N THR A 65 -12.25 16.39 -14.98
CA THR A 65 -11.35 17.49 -14.63
C THR A 65 -11.01 17.48 -13.13
N GLN A 66 -11.99 17.14 -12.28
CA GLN A 66 -11.82 17.08 -10.83
C GLN A 66 -10.86 15.95 -10.41
N ARG A 67 -10.73 14.89 -11.20
CA ARG A 67 -9.86 13.75 -10.89
C ARG A 67 -8.39 14.15 -10.82
N SER A 68 -7.92 14.86 -11.84
CA SER A 68 -6.51 15.26 -11.95
C SER A 68 -6.12 16.23 -10.83
N GLU A 69 -7.00 17.20 -10.54
CA GLU A 69 -6.80 18.15 -9.46
C GLU A 69 -6.82 17.48 -8.07
N SER A 70 -7.76 16.55 -7.85
CA SER A 70 -7.90 15.81 -6.60
C SER A 70 -6.69 14.89 -6.36
N LEU A 71 -6.15 14.26 -7.41
CA LEU A 71 -4.91 13.48 -7.37
C LEU A 71 -3.69 14.38 -7.09
N SER A 72 -3.53 15.47 -7.84
CA SER A 72 -2.45 16.45 -7.63
C SER A 72 -2.45 17.00 -6.21
N THR A 73 -3.64 17.29 -5.68
CA THR A 73 -3.82 17.72 -4.28
C THR A 73 -3.34 16.64 -3.30
N ALA A 74 -3.72 15.37 -3.51
CA ALA A 74 -3.26 14.28 -2.64
C ALA A 74 -1.73 14.14 -2.69
N GLU A 75 -1.11 14.22 -3.86
CA GLU A 75 0.34 14.18 -3.99
C GLU A 75 1.02 15.36 -3.29
N GLY A 76 0.45 16.56 -3.41
CA GLY A 76 0.88 17.75 -2.68
C GLY A 76 0.87 17.53 -1.17
N LEU A 77 -0.21 16.99 -0.62
CA LEU A 77 -0.33 16.71 0.82
C LEU A 77 0.70 15.69 1.32
N PHE A 78 1.07 14.70 0.51
CA PHE A 78 2.14 13.76 0.87
C PHE A 78 3.49 14.47 0.98
N TRP A 79 3.81 15.33 0.02
CA TRP A 79 5.04 16.12 0.06
C TRP A 79 5.02 17.14 1.19
N ASP A 80 3.89 17.81 1.44
CA ASP A 80 3.71 18.75 2.55
C ASP A 80 4.01 18.04 3.88
N PHE A 81 3.54 16.80 4.04
CA PHE A 81 3.85 15.99 5.22
C PHE A 81 5.36 15.73 5.36
N LEU A 82 6.06 15.33 4.30
CA LEU A 82 7.51 15.05 4.35
C LEU A 82 8.35 16.30 4.63
N GLU A 83 7.99 17.44 4.02
CA GLU A 83 8.70 18.70 4.16
C GLU A 83 8.43 19.38 5.51
N ALA A 84 7.26 19.15 6.11
CA ALA A 84 6.89 19.73 7.40
C ALA A 84 7.52 19.03 8.63
N ILE A 85 8.12 17.85 8.45
CA ILE A 85 8.78 17.14 9.55
C ILE A 85 9.93 18.01 10.12
N PRO A 86 9.98 18.25 11.44
CA PRO A 86 11.06 19.03 12.03
C PRO A 86 12.44 18.46 11.70
N GLY A 87 13.29 19.29 11.06
CA GLY A 87 14.64 18.89 10.63
C GLY A 87 14.70 18.17 9.27
N SER A 88 13.57 18.00 8.58
CA SER A 88 13.55 17.54 7.20
C SER A 88 14.26 18.54 6.29
N ALA A 89 15.08 18.01 5.38
CA ALA A 89 15.72 18.74 4.30
C ALA A 89 15.27 18.19 2.93
N ILE A 90 14.12 17.50 2.90
CA ILE A 90 13.47 17.07 1.67
C ILE A 90 12.96 18.30 0.91
N ASP A 91 13.17 18.29 -0.40
CA ASP A 91 12.54 19.20 -1.36
C ASP A 91 11.88 18.36 -2.46
N ARG A 92 10.56 18.45 -2.61
CA ARG A 92 9.82 17.73 -3.66
C ARG A 92 10.27 18.07 -5.08
N ALA A 93 10.88 19.24 -5.28
CA ALA A 93 11.38 19.67 -6.59
C ALA A 93 12.80 19.16 -6.88
N ASP A 94 13.52 18.66 -5.88
CA ASP A 94 14.89 18.16 -6.02
C ASP A 94 15.05 16.71 -5.52
N PRO A 95 15.00 15.71 -6.43
CA PRO A 95 15.24 14.32 -6.08
C PRO A 95 16.57 14.03 -5.39
N ALA A 96 17.60 14.87 -5.56
CA ALA A 96 18.88 14.67 -4.87
C ALA A 96 18.75 14.81 -3.35
N THR A 97 17.69 15.49 -2.88
CA THR A 97 17.40 15.63 -1.46
C THR A 97 16.71 14.39 -0.86
N TRP A 98 16.20 13.44 -1.66
CA TRP A 98 15.39 12.30 -1.21
C TRP A 98 16.23 11.17 -0.58
N THR A 99 17.00 11.53 0.44
CA THR A 99 17.94 10.66 1.16
C THR A 99 17.49 10.46 2.60
N ARG A 100 17.98 9.40 3.24
CA ARG A 100 17.65 9.10 4.63
C ARG A 100 18.17 10.19 5.57
N GLU A 101 19.35 10.72 5.28
CA GLU A 101 20.02 11.79 6.01
C GLU A 101 19.21 13.09 6.00
N ASN A 102 18.46 13.33 4.91
CA ASN A 102 17.62 14.51 4.74
C ASN A 102 16.18 14.30 5.23
N GLY A 103 15.85 13.14 5.81
CA GLY A 103 14.51 12.87 6.36
C GLY A 103 13.58 12.08 5.45
N TRP A 104 14.08 11.37 4.44
CA TRP A 104 13.27 10.43 3.66
C TRP A 104 12.79 9.28 4.55
N LEU A 105 11.49 9.30 4.90
CA LEU A 105 10.86 8.31 5.78
C LEU A 105 10.56 6.95 5.13
N PRO A 106 10.08 6.86 3.87
CA PRO A 106 9.70 5.57 3.29
C PRO A 106 10.87 4.57 3.27
N SER A 107 10.62 3.35 3.73
CA SER A 107 11.62 2.28 3.83
C SER A 107 12.34 2.01 2.50
N SER A 108 13.66 1.80 2.56
CA SER A 108 14.47 1.42 1.39
C SER A 108 14.10 0.05 0.81
N ASP A 109 13.50 -0.81 1.61
CA ASP A 109 13.33 -2.22 1.27
C ASP A 109 11.98 -2.45 0.58
N ASN A 110 10.94 -1.75 1.03
CA ASN A 110 9.56 -1.97 0.58
C ASN A 110 8.74 -0.67 0.40
N GLY A 111 9.34 0.50 0.62
CA GLY A 111 8.68 1.79 0.46
C GLY A 111 7.60 2.10 1.51
N ILE A 112 7.38 1.25 2.51
CA ILE A 112 6.38 1.49 3.55
C ILE A 112 6.80 2.72 4.37
N CYS A 113 5.85 3.61 4.61
CA CYS A 113 5.96 4.75 5.51
C CYS A 113 4.82 4.69 6.53
N GLY A 114 5.15 4.33 7.76
CA GLY A 114 4.20 4.26 8.89
C GLY A 114 4.65 5.08 10.10
N GLU A 115 5.65 5.95 9.92
CA GLU A 115 6.29 6.70 11.00
C GLU A 115 5.71 8.11 11.14
N LEU A 116 6.01 8.75 12.28
CA LEU A 116 5.71 10.16 12.55
C LEU A 116 4.24 10.58 12.32
N GLY A 117 3.31 9.64 12.51
CA GLY A 117 1.87 9.92 12.43
C GLY A 117 1.34 10.10 11.01
N ILE A 118 2.07 9.64 9.97
CA ILE A 118 1.60 9.74 8.58
C ILE A 118 0.22 9.10 8.38
N CYS A 119 -0.11 8.04 9.13
CA CYS A 119 -1.42 7.41 9.08
C CYS A 119 -2.57 8.35 9.47
N HIS A 120 -2.30 9.46 10.15
CA HIS A 120 -3.26 10.49 10.53
C HIS A 120 -3.03 11.82 9.80
N SER A 121 -2.19 11.86 8.76
CA SER A 121 -1.93 13.07 7.98
C SER A 121 -3.10 13.41 7.05
N ASP A 122 -3.15 14.67 6.60
CA ASP A 122 -4.14 15.15 5.63
C ASP A 122 -4.10 14.35 4.32
N PHE A 123 -2.91 13.89 3.91
CA PHE A 123 -2.75 12.99 2.77
C PHE A 123 -3.58 11.72 2.95
N MET A 124 -3.39 11.03 4.06
CA MET A 124 -4.09 9.77 4.30
C MET A 124 -5.59 9.99 4.53
N TRP A 125 -5.99 11.05 5.22
CA TRP A 125 -7.41 11.39 5.41
C TRP A 125 -8.10 11.71 4.08
N LYS A 126 -7.48 12.50 3.19
CA LYS A 126 -8.05 12.79 1.88
C LYS A 126 -8.33 11.51 1.08
N LEU A 127 -7.39 10.56 1.06
CA LEU A 127 -7.56 9.30 0.34
C LEU A 127 -8.67 8.42 0.94
N ARG A 128 -8.73 8.30 2.28
CA ARG A 128 -9.78 7.53 2.97
C ARG A 128 -11.17 8.12 2.76
N CYS A 129 -11.25 9.44 2.61
CA CYS A 129 -12.51 10.15 2.41
C CYS A 129 -12.99 10.19 0.95
N LEU A 130 -12.23 9.63 0.00
CA LEU A 130 -12.68 9.53 -1.39
C LEU A 130 -14.01 8.76 -1.47
N PRO A 131 -15.04 9.28 -2.18
CA PRO A 131 -16.35 8.65 -2.23
C PRO A 131 -16.31 7.20 -2.70
N VAL A 132 -15.58 6.91 -3.78
CA VAL A 132 -15.48 5.55 -4.34
C VAL A 132 -14.75 4.60 -3.39
N VAL A 133 -13.77 5.06 -2.62
CA VAL A 133 -13.09 4.24 -1.60
C VAL A 133 -14.08 3.85 -0.50
N ARG A 134 -14.83 4.83 0.02
CA ARG A 134 -15.87 4.59 1.05
C ARG A 134 -16.96 3.66 0.54
N GLU A 135 -17.45 3.89 -0.68
CA GLU A 135 -18.47 3.05 -1.32
C GLU A 135 -18.01 1.61 -1.53
N ALA A 136 -16.73 1.40 -1.89
CA ALA A 136 -16.14 0.07 -2.06
C ALA A 136 -16.13 -0.70 -0.74
N PHE A 137 -15.62 -0.11 0.33
CA PHE A 137 -15.65 -0.74 1.64
C PHE A 137 -17.08 -0.93 2.17
N ALA A 138 -17.97 0.03 1.93
CA ALA A 138 -19.37 -0.09 2.34
C ALA A 138 -20.08 -1.24 1.62
N ALA A 139 -19.78 -1.44 0.34
CA ALA A 139 -20.28 -2.58 -0.42
C ALA A 139 -19.76 -3.92 0.14
N VAL A 140 -18.46 -4.00 0.49
CA VAL A 140 -17.85 -5.22 1.03
C VAL A 140 -18.44 -5.62 2.37
N TRP A 141 -18.70 -4.65 3.25
CA TRP A 141 -19.18 -4.90 4.62
C TRP A 141 -20.69 -4.83 4.76
N GLY A 142 -21.40 -4.29 3.76
CA GLY A 142 -22.85 -4.09 3.83
C GLY A 142 -23.26 -2.99 4.83
N ASP A 143 -22.36 -2.07 5.14
CA ASP A 143 -22.56 -1.00 6.13
C ASP A 143 -21.96 0.32 5.61
N GLU A 144 -22.70 1.42 5.72
CA GLU A 144 -22.23 2.75 5.30
C GLU A 144 -21.56 3.52 6.46
N ASP A 145 -21.82 3.12 7.71
CA ASP A 145 -21.25 3.73 8.91
C ASP A 145 -19.93 3.04 9.30
N LEU A 146 -18.94 3.19 8.42
CA LEU A 146 -17.60 2.63 8.63
C LEU A 146 -16.50 3.67 8.52
N ILE A 147 -15.41 3.36 9.21
CA ILE A 147 -14.11 3.97 9.01
C ILE A 147 -13.14 2.90 8.50
N VAL A 148 -12.31 3.27 7.53
CA VAL A 148 -11.25 2.39 7.04
C VAL A 148 -10.04 2.46 7.97
N SER A 149 -9.19 1.43 7.92
CA SER A 149 -8.03 1.29 8.81
C SER A 149 -7.05 2.47 8.75
N PHE A 150 -6.38 2.72 9.89
CA PHE A 150 -5.32 3.72 10.02
C PHE A 150 -3.95 3.18 9.60
N ASP A 151 -3.91 2.49 8.47
CA ASP A 151 -2.68 1.89 7.97
C ASP A 151 -1.70 2.94 7.41
N ALA A 152 -0.58 2.44 6.90
CA ALA A 152 0.53 3.18 6.31
C ALA A 152 0.27 3.54 4.83
N CYS A 153 1.21 4.25 4.22
CA CYS A 153 1.30 4.38 2.77
C CYS A 153 2.61 3.80 2.24
N ASN A 154 2.70 3.65 0.92
CA ASN A 154 3.94 3.32 0.24
C ASN A 154 4.37 4.47 -0.66
N ALA A 155 5.65 4.80 -0.63
CA ALA A 155 6.25 5.72 -1.57
C ALA A 155 7.60 5.17 -2.04
N PHE A 156 7.76 5.12 -3.37
CA PHE A 156 8.93 4.58 -4.02
C PHE A 156 9.71 5.70 -4.70
N ARG A 157 11.01 5.72 -4.48
CA ARG A 157 11.90 6.63 -5.20
C ARG A 157 12.10 6.15 -6.64
N PRO A 158 12.32 7.07 -7.60
CA PRO A 158 12.48 6.73 -9.00
C PRO A 158 13.82 6.03 -9.22
N TRP A 159 13.84 4.70 -9.12
CA TRP A 159 15.05 3.89 -9.25
C TRP A 159 15.73 4.00 -10.63
N LYS A 160 15.02 4.49 -11.64
CA LYS A 160 15.60 4.84 -12.96
C LYS A 160 16.54 6.06 -12.88
N LEU A 161 16.35 6.96 -11.91
CA LEU A 161 17.28 8.06 -11.62
C LEU A 161 18.48 7.58 -10.81
N ASN A 162 18.26 6.67 -9.86
CA ASN A 162 19.31 6.07 -9.05
C ASN A 162 18.99 4.59 -8.79
N PRO A 163 19.72 3.64 -9.41
CA PRO A 163 19.48 2.21 -9.26
C PRO A 163 19.52 1.70 -7.81
N ALA A 164 20.25 2.37 -6.92
CA ALA A 164 20.31 2.03 -5.51
C ALA A 164 18.98 2.29 -4.76
N TRP A 165 18.02 2.97 -5.39
CA TRP A 165 16.69 3.21 -4.84
C TRP A 165 15.67 2.12 -5.20
N ARG A 166 16.08 1.10 -5.96
CA ARG A 166 15.22 -0.05 -6.23
C ARG A 166 14.97 -0.82 -4.94
N THR A 167 13.70 -0.98 -4.59
CA THR A 167 13.28 -1.78 -3.43
C THR A 167 13.58 -3.26 -3.66
N THR A 168 13.77 -4.01 -2.57
CA THR A 168 14.11 -5.44 -2.60
C THR A 168 12.92 -6.33 -2.97
N GLY A 169 11.70 -5.78 -3.01
CA GLY A 169 10.47 -6.51 -3.28
C GLY A 169 9.69 -6.84 -2.00
N GLY A 170 8.61 -7.58 -2.17
CA GLY A 170 7.78 -8.07 -1.06
C GLY A 170 8.03 -9.54 -0.73
N TRP A 171 7.34 -10.04 0.28
CA TRP A 171 7.25 -11.46 0.60
C TRP A 171 5.78 -11.89 0.53
N TRP A 172 5.53 -13.16 0.21
CA TRP A 172 4.19 -13.73 0.25
C TRP A 172 3.67 -13.76 1.69
N HIS A 173 2.53 -13.11 1.93
CA HIS A 173 1.85 -13.13 3.22
C HIS A 173 0.35 -12.92 3.06
N VAL A 174 -0.35 -13.21 4.15
CA VAL A 174 -1.75 -12.83 4.36
C VAL A 174 -1.81 -11.94 5.60
N ASP A 175 -2.50 -10.81 5.50
CA ASP A 175 -2.59 -9.86 6.63
C ASP A 175 -3.40 -10.44 7.80
N GLN A 176 -4.48 -11.15 7.46
CA GLN A 176 -5.28 -11.86 8.46
C GLN A 176 -4.59 -13.17 8.84
N ASN A 177 -4.08 -13.24 10.07
CA ASN A 177 -3.56 -14.47 10.65
C ASN A 177 -4.69 -15.50 10.87
N SER A 178 -4.81 -16.44 9.92
CA SER A 178 -5.80 -17.52 9.91
C SER A 178 -5.55 -18.61 10.96
N LEU A 179 -4.38 -18.64 11.61
CA LEU A 179 -4.10 -19.59 12.69
C LEU A 179 -4.74 -19.18 14.02
N LYS A 180 -5.24 -17.94 14.14
CA LYS A 180 -5.92 -17.47 15.35
C LYS A 180 -7.39 -17.91 15.35
N PRO A 181 -7.88 -18.64 16.36
CA PRO A 181 -9.26 -19.14 16.39
C PRO A 181 -10.33 -18.04 16.34
N ASN A 182 -10.02 -16.83 16.82
CA ASN A 182 -10.92 -15.67 16.78
C ASN A 182 -10.78 -14.82 15.50
N ARG A 183 -10.08 -15.32 14.47
CA ARG A 183 -9.87 -14.66 13.18
C ARG A 183 -10.16 -15.61 12.02
N GLN A 184 -11.19 -16.43 12.17
CA GLN A 184 -11.69 -17.31 11.11
C GLN A 184 -12.70 -16.56 10.22
N GLY A 185 -12.77 -16.92 8.93
CA GLY A 185 -13.66 -16.26 7.97
C GLY A 185 -13.15 -14.88 7.52
N ARG A 186 -14.04 -14.03 6.99
CA ARG A 186 -13.71 -12.66 6.59
C ARG A 186 -13.75 -11.73 7.80
N VAL A 187 -12.58 -11.42 8.36
CA VAL A 187 -12.43 -10.50 9.50
C VAL A 187 -11.71 -9.21 9.09
N CYS A 188 -10.88 -9.28 8.06
CA CYS A 188 -10.20 -8.13 7.47
C CYS A 188 -10.32 -8.17 5.94
N VAL A 189 -10.49 -7.00 5.33
CA VAL A 189 -10.28 -6.78 3.90
C VAL A 189 -9.35 -5.57 3.80
N GLN A 190 -8.15 -5.78 3.27
CA GLN A 190 -7.17 -4.72 3.09
C GLN A 190 -7.35 -4.06 1.72
N GLY A 191 -7.26 -2.73 1.68
CA GLY A 191 -7.30 -1.96 0.44
C GLY A 191 -5.92 -1.41 0.08
N LEU A 192 -5.60 -1.43 -1.22
CA LEU A 192 -4.46 -0.72 -1.79
C LEU A 192 -4.97 0.31 -2.80
N LEU A 193 -4.69 1.58 -2.56
CA LEU A 193 -5.03 2.67 -3.49
C LEU A 193 -3.79 3.12 -4.24
N THR A 194 -3.75 2.88 -5.55
CA THR A 194 -2.65 3.30 -6.42
C THR A 194 -2.86 4.71 -6.94
N LEU A 195 -1.87 5.59 -6.73
CA LEU A 195 -1.91 6.99 -7.18
C LEU A 195 -1.21 7.21 -8.53
N ARG A 196 -0.40 6.25 -8.96
CA ARG A 196 0.30 6.21 -10.24
C ARG A 196 -0.01 4.90 -10.95
N ASP A 197 0.21 4.89 -12.25
CA ASP A 197 0.16 3.66 -13.02
C ASP A 197 1.21 2.68 -12.50
N VAL A 198 0.79 1.45 -12.22
CA VAL A 198 1.65 0.36 -11.81
C VAL A 198 1.89 -0.52 -13.04
N THR A 199 2.99 -0.25 -13.73
CA THR A 199 3.46 -1.00 -14.88
C THR A 199 4.51 -2.04 -14.46
N VAL A 200 4.74 -3.03 -15.31
CA VAL A 200 5.84 -4.00 -15.14
C VAL A 200 7.22 -3.32 -15.20
N ASP A 201 7.29 -2.16 -15.86
CA ASP A 201 8.52 -1.40 -16.14
C ASP A 201 8.71 -0.15 -15.27
#